data_AF-A0A1H2Y0B9-F1
#
_entry.id   AF-A0A1H2Y0B9-F1
#
_cell.length_a   1.000
_cell.length_b   1.000
_cell.length_c   1.000
_cell.angle_alpha   90.00
_cell.angle_beta   90.00
_cell.angle_gamma   90.00
#
_symmetry.space_group_name_H-M   'P 1'
#
loop_
_entity.id
_entity.type
_entity.pdbx_description
1 polymer ?
#
loop_
_entity_poly.entity_id
_entity_poly.type
_entity_poly.pdbx_seq_one_letter_code
_entity_poly.pdbx_strand_id
1 'polypeptide(L)'
;MASPASETLSPILYLPHGGGPLPILGDKVHEKMVSFLKEITSRLGTPSAILVISAHWEEEIATITSGSHPGIIYDYYGFPAEAYQIKYAAPGHPQLAKEVFELITARAFQQDLMNSGGLIMVYLCRSS
;
A
#
# COMPACT_ATOMS: atom_id res chain seq x y z
N MET A 1 30.88 9.82 -2.57
CA MET A 1 30.41 10.76 -1.54
C MET A 1 28.89 10.66 -1.52
N ALA A 2 28.31 10.10 -0.45
CA ALA A 2 26.86 9.97 -0.34
C ALA A 2 26.24 11.38 -0.26
N SER A 3 25.27 11.67 -1.12
CA SER A 3 24.51 12.93 -1.08
C SER A 3 23.77 13.00 0.27
N PRO A 4 23.72 14.15 0.95
CA PRO A 4 22.95 14.27 2.19
C PRO A 4 21.49 13.92 1.89
N ALA A 5 20.90 13.09 2.74
CA ALA A 5 19.49 12.74 2.65
C ALA A 5 18.65 14.03 2.68
N SER A 6 17.72 14.16 1.74
CA SER A 6 16.80 15.30 1.73
C SER A 6 15.95 15.27 3.01
N GLU A 7 16.01 16.32 3.81
CA GLU A 7 15.22 16.51 5.05
C GLU A 7 13.70 16.68 4.79
N THR A 8 13.26 16.55 3.54
CA THR A 8 11.85 16.69 3.18
C THR A 8 11.15 15.35 3.37
N LEU A 9 10.25 15.28 4.36
CA LEU A 9 9.40 14.11 4.57
C LEU A 9 8.49 13.86 3.36
N SER A 10 8.30 12.59 3.01
CA SER A 10 7.33 12.22 1.97
C SER A 10 5.89 12.48 2.44
N PRO A 11 4.96 12.86 1.54
CA PRO A 11 3.57 13.03 1.90
C PRO A 11 2.95 11.73 2.43
N ILE A 12 2.09 11.86 3.45
CA ILE A 12 1.35 10.74 4.05
C ILE A 12 -0.14 10.97 3.82
N LEU A 13 -0.85 9.92 3.40
CA LEU A 13 -2.29 9.92 3.22
C LEU A 13 -2.90 8.76 4.00
N TYR A 14 -3.92 9.05 4.81
CA TYR A 14 -4.75 8.04 5.45
C TYR A 14 -6.05 7.89 4.66
N LEU A 15 -6.33 6.68 4.20
CA LEU A 15 -7.51 6.36 3.39
C LEU A 15 -8.40 5.34 4.10
N PRO A 16 -9.71 5.60 4.23
CA PRO A 16 -10.63 4.54 4.62
C PRO A 16 -10.68 3.48 3.50
N HIS A 17 -10.79 2.20 3.86
CA HIS A 17 -10.78 1.10 2.89
C HIS A 17 -11.99 1.10 1.92
N GLY A 18 -13.01 1.94 2.19
CA GLY A 18 -14.12 2.20 1.28
C GLY A 18 -15.18 1.10 1.23
N GLY A 19 -15.91 1.04 0.12
CA GLY A 19 -16.96 0.05 -0.14
C GLY A 19 -16.50 -1.18 -0.93
N GLY A 20 -15.24 -1.60 -0.77
CA GLY A 20 -14.65 -2.69 -1.55
C GLY A 20 -14.52 -2.32 -3.04
N PRO A 21 -14.90 -3.21 -3.99
CA PRO A 21 -14.73 -2.96 -5.42
C PRO A 21 -15.73 -1.93 -5.99
N LEU A 22 -16.77 -1.55 -5.24
CA LEU A 22 -17.85 -0.65 -5.71
C LEU A 22 -17.37 0.67 -6.35
N PRO A 23 -16.39 1.40 -5.79
CA PRO A 23 -15.90 2.63 -6.41
C PRO A 23 -15.31 2.41 -7.81
N ILE A 24 -14.64 1.26 -8.02
CA ILE A 24 -14.04 0.89 -9.31
C ILE A 24 -15.13 0.43 -10.30
N LEU A 25 -16.21 -0.17 -9.79
CA LEU A 25 -17.39 -0.56 -10.57
C LEU A 25 -18.33 0.61 -10.92
N GLY A 26 -18.00 1.84 -10.52
CA GLY A 26 -18.77 3.04 -10.86
C GLY A 26 -19.99 3.27 -9.97
N ASP A 27 -19.98 2.76 -8.74
CA ASP A 27 -21.03 3.05 -7.77
C ASP A 27 -21.13 4.56 -7.46
N LYS A 28 -22.36 5.10 -7.56
CA LYS A 28 -22.62 6.53 -7.43
C LYS A 28 -22.40 7.08 -6.02
N VAL A 29 -22.56 6.26 -4.99
CA VAL A 29 -22.37 6.68 -3.59
C VAL A 29 -20.91 7.05 -3.34
N HIS A 30 -19.98 6.49 -4.11
CA HIS A 30 -18.54 6.69 -3.97
C HIS A 30 -17.95 7.78 -4.87
N GLU A 31 -18.76 8.48 -5.68
CA GLU A 31 -18.27 9.48 -6.65
C GLU A 31 -17.38 10.56 -6.00
N LYS A 32 -17.79 11.09 -4.84
CA LYS A 32 -17.01 12.13 -4.13
C LYS A 32 -15.64 11.63 -3.70
N MET A 33 -15.56 10.38 -3.23
CA MET A 33 -14.29 9.76 -2.84
C MET A 33 -13.38 9.59 -4.05
N VAL A 34 -13.93 9.11 -5.17
CA VAL A 34 -13.18 8.94 -6.42
C VAL A 34 -12.67 10.29 -6.93
N SER A 35 -13.49 11.33 -6.92
CA SER A 35 -13.07 12.69 -7.32
C SER A 35 -11.96 13.23 -6.42
N PHE A 36 -12.11 13.10 -5.10
CA PHE A 36 -11.07 13.50 -4.15
C PHE A 36 -9.73 12.77 -4.42
N LEU A 37 -9.76 11.45 -4.62
CA LEU A 37 -8.55 10.66 -4.89
C LEU A 37 -7.89 11.05 -6.22
N LYS A 38 -8.67 11.41 -7.24
CA LYS A 38 -8.12 11.94 -8.50
C LYS A 38 -7.47 13.31 -8.29
N GLU A 39 -8.12 14.21 -7.57
CA GLU A 39 -7.66 15.58 -7.38
C GLU A 39 -6.43 15.67 -6.47
N ILE A 40 -6.39 14.89 -5.37
CA ILE A 40 -5.31 14.98 -4.38
C ILE A 40 -3.95 14.62 -4.96
N THR A 41 -3.89 13.72 -5.95
CA THR A 41 -2.63 13.30 -6.59
C THR A 41 -1.87 14.49 -7.19
N SER A 42 -2.57 15.47 -7.76
CA SER A 42 -1.96 16.69 -8.31
C SER A 42 -1.23 17.52 -7.25
N ARG A 43 -1.64 17.43 -5.98
CA ARG A 43 -1.07 18.17 -4.85
C ARG A 43 0.10 17.44 -4.19
N LEU A 44 0.19 16.12 -4.38
CA LEU A 44 1.24 15.28 -3.79
C LEU A 44 2.48 15.18 -4.69
N GLY A 45 2.35 15.53 -5.98
CA GLY A 45 3.37 15.27 -6.99
C GLY A 45 3.46 13.77 -7.32
N THR A 46 4.42 13.43 -8.20
CA THR A 46 4.68 12.02 -8.56
C THR A 46 5.77 11.47 -7.65
N PRO A 47 5.44 10.56 -6.70
CA PRO A 47 6.44 9.99 -5.79
C PRO A 47 7.29 8.96 -6.53
N SER A 48 8.56 8.74 -6.20
CA SER A 48 9.35 7.66 -6.83
C SER A 48 8.86 6.25 -6.48
N ALA A 49 8.18 6.11 -5.35
CA ALA A 49 7.54 4.89 -4.89
C ALA A 49 6.34 5.18 -3.99
N ILE A 50 5.41 4.24 -3.90
CA ILE A 50 4.27 4.26 -2.98
C ILE A 50 4.44 3.13 -1.97
N LEU A 51 4.45 3.48 -0.68
CA LEU A 51 4.41 2.56 0.46
C LEU A 51 2.98 2.52 1.00
N VAL A 52 2.28 1.40 0.81
CA VAL A 52 0.93 1.20 1.35
C VAL A 52 1.01 0.29 2.57
N ILE A 53 0.42 0.71 3.68
CA ILE A 53 0.26 -0.08 4.90
C ILE A 53 -1.22 -0.44 5.03
N SER A 54 -1.55 -1.73 4.93
CA SER A 54 -2.94 -2.21 5.00
C SER A 54 -3.26 -2.91 6.32
N ALA A 55 -4.47 -2.65 6.82
CA ALA A 55 -5.07 -3.29 8.00
C ALA A 55 -6.04 -4.44 7.64
N HIS A 56 -6.10 -4.87 6.38
CA HIS A 56 -7.07 -5.87 5.90
C HIS A 56 -6.59 -7.32 5.93
N TRP A 57 -5.31 -7.54 6.21
CA TRP A 57 -4.70 -8.86 6.16
C TRP A 57 -3.86 -9.17 7.38
N GLU A 58 -4.44 -9.95 8.30
CA GLU A 58 -3.81 -10.44 9.51
C GLU A 58 -2.85 -11.59 9.22
N GLU A 59 -1.57 -11.41 9.56
CA GLU A 59 -0.56 -12.46 9.58
C GLU A 59 0.02 -12.55 10.98
N GLU A 60 0.48 -13.75 11.38
CA GLU A 60 1.15 -13.94 12.67
C GLU A 60 2.47 -13.15 12.76
N ILE A 61 3.10 -12.90 11.62
CA ILE A 61 4.38 -12.20 11.50
C ILE A 61 4.24 -11.09 10.45
N ALA A 62 4.80 -9.91 10.76
CA ALA A 62 4.85 -8.79 9.82
C ALA A 62 5.49 -9.21 8.49
N THR A 63 4.76 -8.99 7.40
CA THR A 63 5.13 -9.49 6.07
C THR A 63 5.12 -8.36 5.03
N ILE A 64 6.07 -8.40 4.11
CA ILE A 64 6.25 -7.39 3.05
C ILE A 64 6.08 -8.06 1.69
N THR A 65 5.32 -7.43 0.81
CA THR A 65 5.23 -7.89 -0.59
C THR A 65 6.43 -7.38 -1.38
N SER A 66 7.27 -8.29 -1.85
CA SER A 66 8.57 -7.97 -2.47
C SER A 66 8.69 -8.37 -3.95
N GLY A 67 7.64 -8.96 -4.55
CA GLY A 67 7.65 -9.36 -5.95
C GLY A 67 7.80 -8.17 -6.90
N SER A 68 8.43 -8.37 -8.06
CA SER A 68 8.52 -7.34 -9.11
C SER A 68 7.20 -7.11 -9.84
N HIS A 69 6.33 -8.12 -9.84
CA HIS A 69 4.97 -8.08 -10.38
C HIS A 69 4.05 -8.82 -9.40
N PRO A 70 3.72 -8.21 -8.25
CA PRO A 70 2.85 -8.85 -7.27
C PRO A 70 1.48 -9.14 -7.89
N GLY A 71 0.94 -10.31 -7.57
CA GLY A 71 -0.43 -10.65 -7.94
C GLY A 71 -1.45 -9.80 -7.19
N ILE A 72 -2.62 -9.60 -7.79
CA ILE A 72 -3.78 -9.05 -7.09
C ILE A 72 -4.40 -10.15 -6.22
N ILE A 73 -4.82 -9.77 -5.01
CA ILE A 73 -5.49 -10.65 -4.07
C ILE A 73 -6.88 -10.06 -3.83
N TYR A 74 -7.91 -10.88 -4.03
CA TYR A 74 -9.30 -10.49 -3.87
C TYR A 74 -9.77 -10.93 -2.48
N ASP A 75 -9.63 -10.04 -1.50
CA ASP A 75 -9.97 -10.26 -0.09
C ASP A 75 -11.44 -9.92 0.24
N TYR A 76 -12.33 -9.99 -0.75
CA TYR A 76 -13.75 -9.65 -0.62
C TYR A 76 -14.66 -10.65 -1.34
N TYR A 77 -15.89 -10.80 -0.84
CA TYR A 77 -16.86 -11.80 -1.29
C TYR A 77 -18.26 -11.18 -1.49
N GLY A 78 -19.09 -11.84 -2.30
CA GLY A 78 -20.50 -11.43 -2.51
C GLY A 78 -20.71 -10.31 -3.52
N PHE A 79 -19.69 -9.94 -4.29
CA PHE A 79 -19.77 -8.93 -5.33
C PHE A 79 -20.04 -9.53 -6.72
N PRO A 80 -20.46 -8.71 -7.70
CA PRO A 80 -20.62 -9.16 -9.09
C PRO A 80 -19.33 -9.76 -9.68
N ALA A 81 -19.48 -10.63 -10.69
CA ALA A 81 -18.36 -11.35 -11.30
C ALA A 81 -17.29 -10.42 -11.88
N GLU A 82 -17.69 -9.24 -12.35
CA GLU A 82 -16.82 -8.21 -12.90
C GLU A 82 -15.80 -7.69 -11.87
N ALA A 83 -16.14 -7.71 -10.57
CA ALA A 83 -15.22 -7.30 -9.51
C ALA A 83 -13.95 -8.17 -9.50
N TYR A 84 -14.12 -9.47 -9.67
CA TYR A 84 -13.03 -10.47 -9.70
C TYR A 84 -12.25 -10.48 -11.02
N GLN A 85 -12.71 -9.73 -12.02
CA GLN A 85 -12.01 -9.55 -13.29
C GLN A 85 -11.11 -8.32 -13.30
N ILE A 86 -11.24 -7.42 -12.32
CA ILE A 86 -10.37 -6.23 -12.20
C ILE A 86 -8.92 -6.69 -12.09
N LYS A 87 -8.06 -6.25 -13.01
CA LYS A 87 -6.61 -6.50 -12.97
C LYS A 87 -5.88 -5.20 -12.71
N TYR A 88 -4.90 -5.25 -11.81
CA TYR A 88 -3.97 -4.16 -11.57
C TYR A 88 -2.56 -4.73 -11.58
N ALA A 89 -1.82 -4.48 -12.67
CA ALA A 89 -0.46 -4.94 -12.85
C ALA A 89 0.51 -3.98 -12.15
N ALA A 90 0.48 -3.96 -10.81
CA ALA A 90 1.34 -3.08 -10.02
C ALA A 90 2.82 -3.36 -10.33
N PRO A 91 3.64 -2.36 -10.73
CA PRO A 91 5.09 -2.53 -10.84
C PRO A 91 5.72 -2.56 -9.45
N GLY A 92 5.98 -3.75 -8.94
CA GLY A 92 6.58 -3.94 -7.63
C GLY A 92 8.01 -3.35 -7.56
N HIS A 93 8.47 -3.05 -6.34
CA HIS A 93 9.79 -2.48 -6.10
C HIS A 93 10.67 -3.35 -5.17
N PRO A 94 11.19 -4.51 -5.64
CA PRO A 94 11.89 -5.48 -4.79
C PRO A 94 13.05 -4.91 -3.96
N GLN A 95 13.83 -4.01 -4.55
CA GLN A 95 14.97 -3.38 -3.87
C GLN A 95 14.52 -2.53 -2.67
N LEU A 96 13.45 -1.75 -2.82
CA LEU A 96 12.90 -0.92 -1.75
C LEU A 96 12.21 -1.80 -0.70
N ALA A 97 11.58 -2.90 -1.11
CA ALA A 97 11.01 -3.88 -0.18
C ALA A 97 12.08 -4.49 0.73
N LYS A 98 13.26 -4.81 0.17
CA LYS A 98 14.41 -5.25 0.94
C LYS A 98 14.91 -4.18 1.91
N GLU A 99 15.06 -2.94 1.45
CA GLU A 99 15.50 -1.81 2.31
C GLU A 99 14.53 -1.57 3.48
N VAL A 100 13.23 -1.59 3.21
CA VAL A 100 12.20 -1.45 4.26
C VAL A 100 12.24 -2.62 5.24
N PHE A 101 12.40 -3.85 4.75
CA PHE A 101 12.57 -5.03 5.60
C PHE A 101 13.77 -4.89 6.54
N GLU A 102 14.93 -4.49 6.01
CA GLU A 102 16.16 -4.31 6.80
C GLU A 102 15.99 -3.22 7.86
N LEU A 103 15.34 -2.09 7.52
CA LEU A 103 15.07 -1.00 8.47
C LEU A 103 14.12 -1.42 9.60
N ILE A 104 13.03 -2.11 9.26
CA ILE A 104 12.08 -2.61 10.26
C ILE A 104 12.77 -3.62 11.17
N THR A 105 13.50 -4.57 10.58
CA THR A 105 14.18 -5.63 11.31
C THR A 105 15.26 -5.09 12.25
N ALA A 106 16.09 -4.14 11.79
CA ALA A 106 17.12 -3.51 12.62
C ALA A 106 16.53 -2.76 13.82
N ARG A 107 15.31 -2.21 13.70
CA ARG A 107 14.60 -1.52 14.79
C ARG A 107 13.80 -2.47 15.67
N ALA A 108 13.22 -3.53 15.10
CA ALA A 108 12.47 -4.55 15.83
C ALA A 108 13.38 -5.35 16.77
N PHE A 109 14.61 -5.68 16.33
CA PHE A 109 15.62 -6.29 17.21
C PHE A 109 16.13 -5.34 18.32
N GLN A 110 15.84 -4.03 18.25
CA GLN A 110 16.10 -3.10 19.35
C GLN A 110 14.91 -2.97 20.32
N GLN A 111 13.71 -3.44 19.97
CA GLN A 111 12.48 -3.35 20.77
C GLN A 111 11.93 -4.74 21.10
N ASP A 112 12.78 -5.62 21.62
CA ASP A 112 12.39 -6.98 21.98
C ASP A 112 11.15 -6.97 22.91
N LEU A 113 10.11 -7.70 22.50
CA LEU A 113 8.78 -7.89 23.13
C LEU A 113 7.75 -6.75 23.06
N MET A 114 6.88 -6.81 22.04
CA MET A 114 5.45 -6.53 22.23
C MET A 114 4.61 -7.72 21.75
N ASN A 115 4.26 -8.58 22.71
CA ASN A 115 3.12 -9.49 22.61
C ASN A 115 1.86 -8.64 22.46
N SER A 116 1.22 -8.69 21.28
CA SER A 116 -0.22 -8.52 20.98
C SER A 116 -0.34 -8.08 19.51
N GLY A 117 -1.07 -8.85 18.71
CA GLY A 117 -1.11 -8.77 17.25
C GLY A 117 -1.49 -7.42 16.63
N GLY A 118 -1.19 -7.30 15.33
CA GLY A 118 -1.59 -6.16 14.52
C GLY A 118 -0.71 -5.95 13.29
N LEU A 119 -1.17 -6.49 12.17
CA LEU A 119 -0.85 -6.27 10.76
C LEU A 119 -0.07 -5.02 10.36
N ILE A 120 0.86 -5.21 9.41
CA ILE A 120 1.12 -4.24 8.35
C ILE A 120 1.53 -5.02 7.08
N MET A 121 0.66 -5.08 6.07
CA MET A 121 1.10 -5.46 4.72
C MET A 121 1.66 -4.22 4.06
N VAL A 122 2.95 -4.25 3.74
CA VAL A 122 3.63 -3.21 2.99
C VAL A 122 3.58 -3.56 1.49
N TYR A 123 2.81 -2.78 0.71
CA TYR A 123 2.94 -2.78 -0.75
C TYR A 123 3.88 -1.67 -1.18
N LEU A 124 4.84 -2.04 -2.02
CA LEU A 124 5.81 -1.12 -2.59
C LEU A 124 5.71 -1.15 -4.11
N CYS A 125 5.20 -0.07 -4.65
CA CYS A 125 5.04 0.12 -6.08
C CYS A 125 5.95 1.25 -6.55
N ARG A 126 6.57 1.11 -7.72
CA ARG A 126 7.16 2.25 -8.44
C ARG A 126 6.04 3.14 -8.95
N SER A 127 6.20 4.47 -8.92
CA SER A 127 5.31 5.29 -9.74
C SER A 127 5.62 5.06 -11.21
N SER A 128 4.58 4.93 -12.01
CA SER A 128 4.63 5.06 -13.46
C SER A 128 4.96 6.49 -13.89
#